data_AF-F6IKR5-F1
#
_entry.id   AF-F6IKR5-F1
#
_cell.length_a   1.000
_cell.length_b   1.000
_cell.length_c   1.000
_cell.angle_alpha   90.00
_cell.angle_beta   90.00
_cell.angle_gamma   90.00
#
_symmetry.space_group_name_H-M   'P 1'
#
loop_
_entity.id
_entity.type
_entity.pdbx_description
1 polymer ?
#
loop_
_entity_poly.entity_id
_entity_poly.type
_entity_poly.pdbx_seq_one_letter_code
_entity_poly.pdbx_strand_id
1 'polypeptide(L)'
;MKMRSRLGARAAFLAISLAVVLPGSAQAHRAWFLPSETILSGEDAWITVDGAVSNDLFYPNHFPLGTDGVKVEKPDGSAGSIENAASGKIRSTFDLHLDQPGTWKIGNMRSGVFGRYKLNGEQKRLPRGAQASEIEKLIPAGATDVEVRENLMRNEFFVTLGAPTDTVFTPSGKGLELVPVTHPNDLVANEEGVFRFLIDGKPAAGIELTAILGGGRYANQPVEVKATSDAKGEVRLAWPQPGMYWLEAETKDKNTSVPGATERGLGYVTTLEVMAP
;
A
#
# COMPACT_ATOMS: atom_id res chain seq x y z
N MET A 1 -55.89 -0.41 -57.05
CA MET A 1 -54.50 -0.87 -57.27
C MET A 1 -53.56 0.20 -56.70
N LYS A 2 -52.66 -0.20 -55.78
CA LYS A 2 -51.61 0.55 -55.04
C LYS A 2 -52.03 1.55 -53.95
N MET A 3 -51.70 1.13 -52.71
CA MET A 3 -51.76 1.82 -51.41
C MET A 3 -50.69 2.91 -51.24
N ARG A 4 -50.93 3.84 -50.29
CA ARG A 4 -50.09 4.20 -49.11
C ARG A 4 -50.62 5.51 -48.50
N SER A 5 -51.28 5.54 -47.31
CA SER A 5 -50.73 5.54 -45.92
C SER A 5 -49.69 6.65 -45.66
N ARG A 6 -49.65 7.41 -44.56
CA ARG A 6 -50.39 7.54 -43.30
C ARG A 6 -49.78 8.75 -42.55
N LEU A 7 -50.58 9.38 -41.69
CA LEU A 7 -50.27 10.06 -40.41
C LEU A 7 -49.02 10.96 -40.30
N GLY A 8 -49.27 12.25 -40.07
CA GLY A 8 -48.33 13.16 -39.39
C GLY A 8 -48.40 12.98 -37.88
N ALA A 9 -47.24 12.73 -37.24
CA ALA A 9 -47.09 12.67 -35.80
C ALA A 9 -46.33 13.90 -35.30
N ARG A 10 -46.92 14.59 -34.32
CA ARG A 10 -46.35 15.71 -33.56
C ARG A 10 -45.19 15.20 -32.69
N ALA A 11 -44.02 15.81 -32.81
CA ALA A 11 -42.87 15.54 -31.97
C ALA A 11 -43.02 16.26 -30.62
N ALA A 12 -43.06 15.50 -29.53
CA ALA A 12 -42.90 15.99 -28.16
C ALA A 12 -41.47 15.66 -27.71
N PHE A 13 -40.70 16.68 -27.34
CA PHE A 13 -39.37 16.52 -26.75
C PHE A 13 -39.50 16.06 -25.29
N LEU A 14 -38.95 14.89 -24.98
CA LEU A 14 -38.75 14.42 -23.61
C LEU A 14 -37.26 14.56 -23.28
N ALA A 15 -36.91 15.61 -22.52
CA ALA A 15 -35.57 15.79 -21.99
C ALA A 15 -35.38 14.88 -20.76
N ILE A 16 -34.65 13.78 -20.93
CA ILE A 16 -34.19 12.94 -19.82
C ILE A 16 -32.85 13.52 -19.33
N SER A 17 -32.88 14.18 -18.18
CA SER A 17 -31.69 14.59 -17.44
C SER A 17 -31.05 13.33 -16.82
N LEU A 18 -29.97 12.86 -17.44
CA LEU A 18 -29.14 11.80 -16.91
C LEU A 18 -28.37 12.33 -15.69
N ALA A 19 -28.81 11.99 -14.48
CA ALA A 19 -28.05 12.25 -13.26
C ALA A 19 -26.77 11.38 -13.30
N VAL A 20 -25.64 12.01 -13.62
CA VAL A 20 -24.32 11.39 -13.50
C VAL A 20 -24.05 11.19 -12.01
N VAL A 21 -24.24 9.95 -11.54
CA VAL A 21 -23.72 9.53 -10.24
C VAL A 21 -22.21 9.40 -10.41
N LEU A 22 -21.46 10.46 -10.12
CA LEU A 22 -20.01 10.37 -10.01
C LEU A 22 -19.71 9.40 -8.86
N PRO A 23 -18.96 8.31 -9.08
CA PRO A 23 -18.48 7.48 -7.98
C PRO A 23 -17.64 8.37 -7.07
N GLY A 24 -18.06 8.51 -5.81
CA GLY A 24 -17.29 9.24 -4.82
C GLY A 24 -15.89 8.65 -4.74
N SER A 25 -14.88 9.51 -4.92
CA SER A 25 -13.49 9.20 -4.63
C SER A 25 -13.42 8.50 -3.28
N ALA A 26 -13.11 7.21 -3.28
CA ALA A 26 -12.86 6.46 -2.06
C ALA A 26 -11.73 7.18 -1.31
N GLN A 27 -12.09 7.90 -0.26
CA GLN A 27 -11.13 8.52 0.67
C GLN A 27 -10.51 7.38 1.46
N ALA A 28 -9.50 6.73 0.87
CA ALA A 28 -8.71 5.74 1.56
C ALA A 28 -7.74 6.46 2.49
N HIS A 29 -7.72 6.04 3.76
CA HIS A 29 -6.72 6.44 4.72
C HIS A 29 -5.35 5.90 4.25
N ARG A 30 -4.43 6.79 3.85
CA ARG A 30 -3.12 6.41 3.32
C ARG A 30 -2.12 6.29 4.46
N ALA A 31 -1.65 5.08 4.75
CA ALA A 31 -0.51 4.86 5.63
C ALA A 31 0.79 5.13 4.86
N TRP A 32 1.74 5.86 5.43
CA TRP A 32 3.01 6.17 4.77
C TRP A 32 4.16 6.33 5.77
N PHE A 33 5.35 5.93 5.35
CA PHE A 33 6.61 6.41 5.89
C PHE A 33 7.23 7.40 4.90
N LEU A 34 7.83 8.47 5.39
CA LEU A 34 8.48 9.49 4.58
C LEU A 34 9.87 9.77 5.15
N PRO A 35 10.94 9.21 4.54
CA PRO A 35 12.31 9.53 4.93
C PRO A 35 12.69 10.95 4.50
N SER A 36 13.62 11.58 5.22
CA SER A 36 14.17 12.89 4.87
C SER A 36 14.99 12.87 3.58
N GLU A 37 15.66 11.75 3.31
CA GLU A 37 16.47 11.49 2.11
C GLU A 37 16.40 9.99 1.77
N THR A 38 16.51 9.65 0.48
CA THR A 38 16.57 8.24 0.05
C THR A 38 17.90 7.84 -0.59
N ILE A 39 18.71 8.81 -1.03
CA ILE A 39 20.03 8.61 -1.65
C ILE A 39 21.03 9.47 -0.90
N LEU A 40 22.00 8.83 -0.24
CA LEU A 40 23.03 9.50 0.55
C LEU A 40 24.42 9.09 0.08
N SER A 41 25.41 9.92 0.36
CA SER A 41 26.83 9.64 0.11
C SER A 41 27.62 9.61 1.41
N GLY A 42 28.73 8.87 1.42
CA GLY A 42 29.59 8.71 2.60
C GLY A 42 29.55 7.28 3.15
N GLU A 43 30.12 7.11 4.34
CA GLU A 43 30.20 5.81 5.05
C GLU A 43 29.37 5.79 6.33
N ASP A 44 28.89 6.95 6.78
CA ASP A 44 28.10 7.16 7.98
C ASP A 44 27.11 8.30 7.70
N ALA A 45 25.83 8.07 7.92
CA ALA A 45 24.80 9.08 7.72
C ALA A 45 23.61 8.88 8.65
N TRP A 46 22.84 9.94 8.84
CA TRP A 46 21.59 9.92 9.59
C TRP A 46 20.46 10.41 8.72
N ILE A 47 19.32 9.75 8.82
CA ILE A 47 18.05 10.26 8.29
C ILE A 47 16.99 10.23 9.38
N THR A 48 16.02 11.13 9.24
CA THR A 48 14.80 11.12 10.04
C THR A 48 13.64 10.66 9.17
N VAL A 49 12.73 9.88 9.76
CA VAL A 49 11.58 9.30 9.07
C VAL A 49 10.31 9.68 9.80
N ASP A 50 9.40 10.34 9.08
CA ASP A 50 8.05 10.60 9.56
C ASP A 50 7.12 9.44 9.16
N GLY A 51 6.14 9.12 10.03
CA GLY A 51 5.14 8.09 9.77
C GLY A 51 3.74 8.54 10.17
N ALA A 52 2.76 8.39 9.27
CA ALA A 52 1.38 8.69 9.56
C ALA A 52 0.38 7.91 8.69
N VAL A 53 -0.86 7.91 9.13
CA VAL A 53 -2.04 7.63 8.32
C VAL A 53 -2.69 8.97 8.00
N SER A 54 -3.08 9.22 6.76
CA SER A 54 -3.56 10.54 6.34
C SER A 54 -4.63 10.48 5.25
N ASN A 55 -5.50 11.49 5.25
CA ASN A 55 -6.44 11.73 4.14
C ASN A 55 -5.74 12.48 2.98
N ASP A 56 -4.80 13.35 3.33
CA ASP A 56 -3.94 14.08 2.41
C ASP A 56 -2.56 13.41 2.41
N LEU A 57 -2.04 13.03 1.24
CA LEU A 57 -0.79 12.28 1.16
C LEU A 57 0.39 13.10 1.71
N PHE A 58 1.24 12.46 2.51
CA PHE A 58 2.38 13.08 3.21
C PHE A 58 2.02 14.28 4.08
N TYR A 59 0.76 14.38 4.53
CA TYR A 59 0.32 15.42 5.44
C TYR A 59 -0.38 14.81 6.65
N PRO A 60 0.27 14.79 7.83
CA PRO A 60 -0.24 14.10 9.01
C PRO A 60 -1.52 14.78 9.53
N ASN A 61 -2.68 14.18 9.25
CA ASN A 61 -3.99 14.74 9.64
C ASN A 61 -4.98 13.70 10.19
N HIS A 62 -4.55 12.46 10.45
CA HIS A 62 -5.42 11.41 10.97
C HIS A 62 -4.85 10.68 12.19
N PHE A 63 -3.91 9.74 12.01
CA PHE A 63 -3.31 8.97 13.11
C PHE A 63 -1.80 8.76 12.89
N PRO A 64 -0.99 8.64 13.95
CA PRO A 64 0.40 8.24 13.82
C PRO A 64 0.47 6.77 13.37
N LEU A 65 1.52 6.41 12.62
CA LEU A 65 1.87 5.00 12.47
C LEU A 65 2.67 4.55 13.70
N GLY A 66 2.39 3.34 14.19
CA GLY A 66 3.17 2.79 15.31
C GLY A 66 4.59 2.43 14.88
N THR A 67 5.58 2.79 15.72
CA THR A 67 7.02 2.55 15.50
C THR A 67 7.48 1.18 16.02
N ASP A 68 6.78 0.60 17.00
CA ASP A 68 7.20 -0.67 17.66
C ASP A 68 7.33 -1.87 16.71
N GLY A 69 6.66 -1.82 15.56
CA GLY A 69 6.70 -2.85 14.53
C GLY A 69 7.62 -2.56 13.36
N VAL A 70 8.37 -1.46 13.40
CA VAL A 70 9.33 -1.10 12.34
C VAL A 70 10.55 -2.01 12.44
N LYS A 71 10.90 -2.62 11.32
CA LYS A 71 12.09 -3.44 11.13
C LYS A 71 13.03 -2.72 10.18
N VAL A 72 14.32 -2.91 10.43
CA VAL A 72 15.41 -2.37 9.62
C VAL A 72 16.26 -3.56 9.18
N GLU A 73 16.44 -3.68 7.87
CA GLU A 73 17.34 -4.66 7.26
C GLU A 73 18.50 -3.89 6.62
N LYS A 74 19.72 -4.22 7.07
CA LYS A 74 20.97 -3.64 6.59
C LYS A 74 21.34 -4.16 5.20
N PRO A 75 22.29 -3.53 4.48
CA PRO A 75 22.72 -3.96 3.15
C PRO A 75 23.23 -5.39 3.02
N ASP A 76 23.72 -5.97 4.12
CA ASP A 76 24.17 -7.36 4.22
C ASP A 76 23.06 -8.35 4.63
N GLY A 77 21.84 -7.86 4.84
CA GLY A 77 20.68 -8.64 5.32
C GLY A 77 20.60 -8.79 6.84
N SER A 78 21.56 -8.24 7.61
CA SER A 78 21.50 -8.24 9.07
C SER A 78 20.43 -7.27 9.59
N ALA A 79 20.02 -7.47 10.85
CA ALA A 79 19.03 -6.60 11.48
C ALA A 79 19.67 -5.29 11.98
N GLY A 80 19.02 -4.17 11.71
CA GLY A 80 19.29 -2.87 12.32
C GLY A 80 18.23 -2.47 13.35
N SER A 81 18.29 -1.22 13.81
CA SER A 81 17.32 -0.63 14.74
C SER A 81 16.97 0.79 14.34
N ILE A 82 15.77 1.23 14.73
CA ILE A 82 15.41 2.64 14.74
C ILE A 82 15.91 3.30 16.03
N GLU A 83 16.16 4.60 15.98
CA GLU A 83 16.56 5.41 17.12
C GLU A 83 15.59 6.58 17.34
N ASN A 84 15.63 7.19 18.53
CA ASN A 84 14.86 8.38 18.88
C ASN A 84 13.35 8.31 18.54
N ALA A 85 12.76 7.11 18.61
CA ALA A 85 11.37 6.90 18.24
C ALA A 85 10.43 7.70 19.16
N ALA A 86 9.55 8.49 18.56
CA ALA A 86 8.56 9.29 19.26
C ALA A 86 7.22 9.26 18.53
N SER A 87 6.12 9.20 19.30
CA SER A 87 4.76 9.26 18.75
C SER A 87 4.00 10.45 19.31
N GLY A 88 3.58 11.34 18.43
CA GLY A 88 2.58 12.37 18.71
C GLY A 88 1.14 11.86 18.53
N LYS A 89 0.20 12.80 18.42
CA LYS A 89 -1.24 12.48 18.23
C LYS A 89 -1.62 12.10 16.81
N ILE A 90 -0.85 12.54 15.81
CA ILE A 90 -1.17 12.39 14.37
C ILE A 90 0.04 11.98 13.51
N ARG A 91 1.23 11.90 14.12
CA ARG A 91 2.50 11.61 13.46
C ARG A 91 3.44 10.90 14.43
N SER A 92 4.17 9.91 13.93
CA SER A 92 5.35 9.34 14.57
C SER A 92 6.61 9.80 13.85
N THR A 93 7.74 9.83 14.56
CA THR A 93 9.07 10.08 13.99
C THR A 93 10.06 9.10 14.59
N PHE A 94 11.10 8.76 13.85
CA PHE A 94 12.28 8.03 14.32
C PHE A 94 13.47 8.35 13.44
N ASP A 95 14.67 8.07 13.93
CA ASP A 95 15.92 8.24 13.20
C ASP A 95 16.47 6.87 12.77
N LEU A 96 17.27 6.88 11.70
CA LEU A 96 18.07 5.74 11.26
C LEU A 96 19.52 6.17 11.16
N HIS A 97 20.39 5.41 11.83
CA HIS A 97 21.83 5.50 11.65
C HIS A 97 22.25 4.52 10.54
N LEU A 98 22.66 5.07 9.40
CA LEU A 98 23.15 4.32 8.25
C LEU A 98 24.65 4.17 8.39
N ASP A 99 25.07 3.06 9.00
CA ASP A 99 26.48 2.75 9.34
C ASP A 99 27.15 1.79 8.35
N GLN A 100 26.48 1.49 7.24
CA GLN A 100 26.94 0.56 6.20
C GLN A 100 26.54 1.05 4.80
N PRO A 101 27.49 1.12 3.85
CA PRO A 101 27.18 1.37 2.46
C PRO A 101 26.31 0.28 1.85
N GLY A 102 25.40 0.67 0.96
CA GLY A 102 24.43 -0.21 0.33
C GLY A 102 22.99 0.22 0.57
N THR A 103 22.08 -0.65 0.15
CA THR A 103 20.65 -0.38 0.23
C THR A 103 20.05 -1.02 1.48
N TRP A 104 19.37 -0.18 2.25
CA TRP A 104 18.64 -0.55 3.45
C TRP A 104 17.16 -0.69 3.12
N LYS A 105 16.50 -1.67 3.74
CA LYS A 105 15.04 -1.83 3.68
C LYS A 105 14.45 -1.58 5.06
N ILE A 106 13.53 -0.64 5.15
CA ILE A 106 12.89 -0.26 6.42
C ILE A 106 11.40 -0.29 6.24
N GLY A 107 10.69 -0.78 7.25
CA GLY A 107 9.24 -0.78 7.18
C GLY A 107 8.59 -1.64 8.24
N ASN A 108 7.29 -1.87 8.09
CA ASN A 108 6.58 -2.84 8.91
C ASN A 108 5.76 -3.79 8.06
N MET A 109 5.61 -5.00 8.59
CA MET A 109 4.64 -5.96 8.12
C MET A 109 3.67 -6.23 9.26
N ARG A 110 2.39 -5.95 9.03
CA ARG A 110 1.31 -6.20 9.97
C ARG A 110 0.49 -7.36 9.46
N SER A 111 0.15 -8.29 10.34
CA SER A 111 -0.81 -9.34 10.05
C SER A 111 -1.77 -9.48 11.21
N GLY A 112 -3.01 -9.85 10.91
CA GLY A 112 -4.04 -9.99 11.91
C GLY A 112 -5.29 -10.62 11.35
N VAL A 113 -6.32 -10.62 12.18
CA VAL A 113 -7.63 -11.15 11.85
C VAL A 113 -8.71 -10.15 12.20
N PHE A 114 -9.69 -10.05 11.32
CA PHE A 114 -10.85 -9.22 11.50
C PHE A 114 -12.07 -10.07 11.24
N GLY A 115 -13.13 -9.79 11.99
CA GLY A 115 -14.30 -10.63 11.88
C GLY A 115 -15.45 -10.18 12.73
N ARG A 116 -16.55 -10.89 12.54
CA ARG A 116 -17.78 -10.75 13.29
C ARG A 116 -18.40 -12.12 13.50
N TYR A 117 -19.22 -12.23 14.52
CA TYR A 117 -20.01 -13.40 14.82
C TYR A 117 -21.31 -12.96 15.48
N LYS A 118 -22.32 -13.82 15.50
CA LYS A 118 -23.51 -13.65 16.33
C LYS A 118 -23.39 -14.49 17.59
N LEU A 119 -23.79 -13.94 18.73
CA LEU A 119 -23.93 -14.67 19.98
C LEU A 119 -25.25 -14.26 20.62
N ASN A 120 -26.09 -15.24 20.96
CA ASN A 120 -27.43 -15.01 21.51
C ASN A 120 -28.29 -14.06 20.64
N GLY A 121 -28.14 -14.14 19.31
CA GLY A 121 -28.84 -13.27 18.36
C GLY A 121 -28.20 -11.89 18.14
N GLU A 122 -27.20 -11.48 18.92
CA GLU A 122 -26.52 -10.20 18.77
C GLU A 122 -25.24 -10.31 17.95
N GLN A 123 -25.02 -9.38 17.02
CA GLN A 123 -23.77 -9.30 16.26
C GLN A 123 -22.65 -8.68 17.10
N LYS A 124 -21.55 -9.40 17.28
CA LYS A 124 -20.30 -8.95 17.91
C LYS A 124 -19.19 -8.87 16.86
N ARG A 125 -18.16 -8.07 17.14
CA ARG A 125 -16.94 -7.94 16.31
C ARG A 125 -15.76 -8.51 17.08
N LEU A 126 -14.81 -9.08 16.36
CA LEU A 126 -13.51 -9.41 16.95
C LEU A 126 -12.81 -8.14 17.44
N PRO A 127 -12.04 -8.20 18.53
CA PRO A 127 -11.21 -7.08 18.98
C PRO A 127 -10.27 -6.59 17.88
N ARG A 128 -9.96 -5.28 17.88
CA ARG A 128 -8.94 -4.74 16.98
C ARG A 128 -7.57 -5.32 17.33
N GLY A 129 -6.80 -5.67 16.31
CA GLY A 129 -5.45 -6.24 16.49
C GLY A 129 -5.45 -7.68 16.99
N ALA A 130 -6.58 -8.39 16.88
CA ALA A 130 -6.60 -9.83 17.13
C ALA A 130 -5.64 -10.54 16.17
N GLN A 131 -4.91 -11.53 16.70
CA GLN A 131 -4.00 -12.37 15.94
C GLN A 131 -4.64 -13.71 15.60
N ALA A 132 -4.12 -14.37 14.56
CA ALA A 132 -4.59 -15.68 14.10
C ALA A 132 -4.63 -16.73 15.22
N SER A 133 -3.62 -16.75 16.09
CA SER A 133 -3.50 -17.69 17.22
C SER A 133 -4.54 -17.46 18.33
N GLU A 134 -5.29 -16.36 18.29
CA GLU A 134 -6.26 -16.00 19.32
C GLU A 134 -7.70 -16.34 18.90
N ILE A 135 -7.94 -16.65 17.63
CA ILE A 135 -9.30 -16.84 17.06
C ILE A 135 -10.12 -17.84 17.85
N GLU A 136 -9.56 -19.00 18.20
CA GLU A 136 -10.26 -20.05 18.94
C GLU A 136 -10.73 -19.58 20.33
N LYS A 137 -10.02 -18.63 20.94
CA LYS A 137 -10.36 -18.06 22.25
C LYS A 137 -11.34 -16.89 22.13
N LEU A 138 -11.33 -16.20 21.00
CA LEU A 138 -12.12 -14.99 20.77
C LEU A 138 -13.54 -15.28 20.24
N ILE A 139 -13.79 -16.49 19.74
CA ILE A 139 -15.11 -16.91 19.25
C ILE A 139 -15.75 -17.84 20.30
N PRO A 140 -16.76 -17.37 21.06
CA PRO A 140 -17.37 -18.17 22.12
C PRO A 140 -18.15 -19.37 21.59
N ALA A 141 -18.26 -20.41 22.42
CA ALA A 141 -19.17 -21.52 22.14
C ALA A 141 -20.61 -21.03 21.95
N GLY A 142 -21.31 -21.56 20.94
CA GLY A 142 -22.64 -21.12 20.55
C GLY A 142 -22.67 -19.87 19.65
N ALA A 143 -21.51 -19.35 19.25
CA ALA A 143 -21.45 -18.34 18.20
C ALA A 143 -21.91 -18.91 16.85
N THR A 144 -22.69 -18.12 16.12
CA THR A 144 -23.18 -18.42 14.76
C THR A 144 -22.80 -17.31 13.81
N ASP A 145 -23.04 -17.48 12.50
CA ASP A 145 -22.72 -16.48 11.46
C ASP A 145 -21.29 -15.93 11.57
N VAL A 146 -20.33 -16.83 11.83
CA VAL A 146 -18.92 -16.50 12.02
C VAL A 146 -18.31 -16.13 10.68
N GLU A 147 -17.86 -14.89 10.57
CA GLU A 147 -17.09 -14.40 9.44
C GLU A 147 -15.72 -13.95 9.95
N VAL A 148 -14.68 -14.67 9.53
CA VAL A 148 -13.28 -14.32 9.81
C VAL A 148 -12.58 -14.03 8.48
N ARG A 149 -11.77 -12.98 8.49
CA ARG A 149 -10.84 -12.63 7.41
C ARG A 149 -9.47 -12.42 8.00
N GLU A 150 -8.46 -12.86 7.26
CA GLU A 150 -7.07 -12.57 7.55
C GLU A 150 -6.65 -11.30 6.79
N ASN A 151 -5.65 -10.59 7.30
CA ASN A 151 -5.00 -9.55 6.52
C ASN A 151 -3.48 -9.58 6.71
N LEU A 152 -2.76 -9.21 5.65
CA LEU A 152 -1.32 -9.01 5.66
C LEU A 152 -1.02 -7.72 4.91
N MET A 153 -0.46 -6.73 5.60
CA MET A 153 -0.15 -5.42 5.05
C MET A 153 1.34 -5.12 5.24
N ARG A 154 2.01 -4.70 4.18
CA ARG A 154 3.37 -4.16 4.22
C ARG A 154 3.37 -2.67 3.97
N ASN A 155 4.23 -1.95 4.69
CA ASN A 155 4.58 -0.57 4.40
C ASN A 155 6.09 -0.43 4.55
N GLU A 156 6.80 -0.36 3.42
CA GLU A 156 8.24 -0.45 3.34
C GLU A 156 8.81 0.69 2.49
N PHE A 157 10.03 1.14 2.76
CA PHE A 157 10.76 2.09 1.94
C PHE A 157 12.25 1.71 1.92
N PHE A 158 12.97 2.29 0.98
CA PHE A 158 14.36 1.94 0.69
C PHE A 158 15.24 3.18 0.72
N VAL A 159 16.41 3.04 1.32
CA VAL A 159 17.40 4.11 1.42
C VAL A 159 18.75 3.55 1.04
N THR A 160 19.49 4.25 0.19
CA THR A 160 20.81 3.84 -0.26
C THR A 160 21.88 4.81 0.23
N LEU A 161 22.89 4.28 0.91
CA LEU A 161 24.10 5.01 1.27
C LEU A 161 25.25 4.55 0.38
N GLY A 162 25.78 5.43 -0.47
CA GLY A 162 26.83 5.08 -1.42
C GLY A 162 26.32 4.21 -2.58
N ALA A 163 27.02 3.11 -2.88
CA ALA A 163 26.67 2.23 -4.00
C ALA A 163 25.50 1.29 -3.63
N PRO A 164 24.49 1.09 -4.49
CA PRO A 164 23.34 0.25 -4.18
C PRO A 164 23.68 -1.25 -4.07
N THR A 165 22.89 -1.98 -3.29
CA THR A 165 22.99 -3.43 -3.13
C THR A 165 21.61 -4.10 -3.20
N ASP A 166 21.55 -5.34 -3.68
CA ASP A 166 20.27 -6.03 -3.93
C ASP A 166 19.86 -7.02 -2.82
N THR A 167 20.71 -7.26 -1.82
CA THR A 167 20.52 -8.30 -0.79
C THR A 167 19.14 -8.23 -0.15
N VAL A 168 18.71 -7.01 0.20
CA VAL A 168 17.46 -6.73 0.92
C VAL A 168 16.20 -6.98 0.08
N PHE A 169 16.32 -7.24 -1.22
CA PHE A 169 15.21 -7.55 -2.12
C PHE A 169 14.86 -9.04 -2.18
N THR A 170 15.55 -9.87 -1.39
CA THR A 170 15.18 -11.28 -1.24
C THR A 170 13.79 -11.37 -0.59
N PRO A 171 12.77 -11.94 -1.26
CA PRO A 171 11.43 -12.01 -0.71
C PRO A 171 11.34 -13.00 0.45
N SER A 172 10.50 -12.67 1.43
CA SER A 172 10.19 -13.54 2.58
C SER A 172 9.27 -14.72 2.21
N GLY A 173 8.61 -14.64 1.06
CA GLY A 173 7.70 -15.67 0.55
C GLY A 173 6.34 -15.67 1.24
N LYS A 174 5.88 -14.54 1.77
CA LYS A 174 4.62 -14.45 2.55
C LYS A 174 3.77 -13.27 2.08
N GLY A 175 2.50 -13.48 1.75
CA GLY A 175 1.60 -12.40 1.34
C GLY A 175 2.08 -11.66 0.09
N LEU A 176 1.64 -10.41 -0.10
CA LEU A 176 2.02 -9.58 -1.24
C LEU A 176 3.37 -8.88 -1.01
N GLU A 177 4.32 -9.09 -1.90
CA GLU A 177 5.68 -8.55 -1.86
C GLU A 177 6.01 -7.86 -3.18
N LEU A 178 6.81 -6.79 -3.12
CA LEU A 178 7.37 -6.12 -4.29
C LEU A 178 8.86 -6.44 -4.35
N VAL A 179 9.31 -6.94 -5.50
CA VAL A 179 10.73 -7.15 -5.82
C VAL A 179 11.09 -6.17 -6.95
N PRO A 180 12.02 -5.22 -6.72
CA PRO A 180 12.42 -4.29 -7.76
C PRO A 180 13.13 -5.01 -8.91
N VAL A 181 12.83 -4.59 -10.14
CA VAL A 181 13.63 -4.89 -11.34
C VAL A 181 14.48 -3.67 -11.68
N THR A 182 13.91 -2.46 -11.54
CA THR A 182 14.64 -1.19 -11.43
C THR A 182 14.86 -0.90 -9.95
N HIS A 183 16.10 -0.57 -9.58
CA HIS A 183 16.46 -0.25 -8.20
C HIS A 183 15.62 0.93 -7.67
N PRO A 184 15.04 0.85 -6.45
CA PRO A 184 14.07 1.84 -5.95
C PRO A 184 14.65 3.24 -5.71
N ASN A 185 15.97 3.36 -5.61
CA ASN A 185 16.67 4.65 -5.50
C ASN A 185 17.35 5.10 -6.81
N ASP A 186 17.02 4.47 -7.94
CA ASP A 186 17.55 4.80 -9.28
C ASP A 186 16.43 5.28 -10.22
N LEU A 187 15.32 5.75 -9.67
CA LEU A 187 14.16 6.18 -10.45
C LEU A 187 14.35 7.60 -10.96
N VAL A 188 14.11 7.80 -12.25
CA VAL A 188 14.23 9.09 -12.93
C VAL A 188 12.93 9.43 -13.65
N ALA A 189 12.54 10.70 -13.60
CA ALA A 189 11.36 11.18 -14.29
C ALA A 189 11.49 10.96 -15.81
N ASN A 190 10.39 10.54 -16.46
CA ASN A 190 10.30 10.16 -17.87
C ASN A 190 11.02 8.85 -18.26
N GLU A 191 11.58 8.12 -17.29
CA GLU A 191 12.07 6.75 -17.47
C GLU A 191 11.09 5.74 -16.86
N GLU A 192 11.14 4.48 -17.33
CA GLU A 192 10.31 3.42 -16.77
C GLU A 192 10.97 2.81 -15.53
N GLY A 193 10.27 2.86 -14.40
CA GLY A 193 10.53 1.99 -13.26
C GLY A 193 9.82 0.65 -13.44
N VAL A 194 10.53 -0.46 -13.24
CA VAL A 194 9.98 -1.81 -13.34
C VAL A 194 10.01 -2.49 -11.97
N PHE A 195 8.88 -3.01 -11.53
CA PHE A 195 8.77 -3.77 -10.28
C PHE A 195 8.03 -5.07 -10.52
N ARG A 196 8.30 -6.09 -9.72
CA ARG A 196 7.59 -7.38 -9.78
C ARG A 196 6.84 -7.63 -8.49
N PHE A 197 5.53 -7.85 -8.59
CA PHE A 197 4.72 -8.32 -7.48
C PHE A 197 4.74 -9.84 -7.37
N LEU A 198 4.90 -10.32 -6.14
CA LEU A 198 4.79 -11.72 -5.77
C LEU A 198 3.69 -11.90 -4.74
N ILE A 199 2.96 -13.01 -4.80
CA ILE A 199 2.13 -13.51 -3.69
C ILE A 199 2.73 -14.83 -3.22
N ASP A 200 3.11 -14.90 -1.95
CA ASP A 200 3.76 -16.07 -1.34
C ASP A 200 4.95 -16.58 -2.16
N GLY A 201 5.81 -15.66 -2.62
CA GLY A 201 7.01 -15.96 -3.42
C GLY A 201 6.76 -16.31 -4.90
N LYS A 202 5.50 -16.28 -5.39
CA LYS A 202 5.16 -16.57 -6.78
C LYS A 202 4.74 -15.31 -7.53
N PRO A 203 5.11 -15.14 -8.81
CA PRO A 203 4.64 -14.04 -9.64
C PRO A 203 3.12 -13.83 -9.58
N ALA A 204 2.70 -12.58 -9.33
CA ALA A 204 1.30 -12.22 -9.17
C ALA A 204 0.85 -11.29 -10.29
N ALA A 205 0.05 -11.81 -11.22
CA ALA A 205 -0.55 -11.07 -12.32
C ALA A 205 -1.84 -10.36 -11.90
N GLY A 206 -2.20 -9.27 -12.58
CA GLY A 206 -3.44 -8.55 -12.34
C GLY A 206 -3.46 -7.72 -11.05
N ILE A 207 -2.30 -7.46 -10.45
CA ILE A 207 -2.16 -6.57 -9.29
C ILE A 207 -2.26 -5.14 -9.79
N GLU A 208 -3.31 -4.44 -9.36
CA GLU A 208 -3.48 -3.02 -9.63
C GLU A 208 -2.58 -2.22 -8.68
N LEU A 209 -1.70 -1.41 -9.25
CA LEU A 209 -0.82 -0.49 -8.55
C LEU A 209 -1.26 0.93 -8.83
N THR A 210 -1.39 1.73 -7.77
CA THR A 210 -1.57 3.17 -7.86
C THR A 210 -0.35 3.87 -7.26
N ALA A 211 0.25 4.80 -7.99
CA ALA A 211 1.34 5.67 -7.54
C ALA A 211 0.85 7.12 -7.54
N ILE A 212 1.01 7.83 -6.43
CA ILE A 212 0.54 9.21 -6.25
C ILE A 212 1.73 10.08 -5.83
N LEU A 213 1.96 11.17 -6.56
CA LEU A 213 2.97 12.16 -6.20
C LEU A 213 2.56 12.91 -4.94
N GLY A 214 3.52 13.09 -4.03
CA GLY A 214 3.39 13.92 -2.84
C GLY A 214 3.10 15.40 -3.15
N GLY A 215 2.65 16.15 -2.13
CA GLY A 215 2.42 17.61 -2.29
C GLY A 215 1.16 18.00 -3.06
N GLY A 216 0.36 17.03 -3.53
CA GLY A 216 -0.87 17.27 -4.28
C GLY A 216 -1.98 18.01 -3.53
N ARG A 217 -1.84 18.27 -2.21
CA ARG A 217 -2.85 18.96 -1.40
C ARG A 217 -3.29 20.32 -1.96
N TYR A 218 -2.35 21.06 -2.55
CA TYR A 218 -2.60 22.39 -3.10
C TYR A 218 -2.92 22.36 -4.61
N ALA A 219 -2.89 21.17 -5.23
CA ALA A 219 -3.21 20.98 -6.62
C ALA A 219 -4.72 20.73 -6.81
N ASN A 220 -5.24 21.10 -7.99
CA ASN A 220 -6.64 20.83 -8.34
C ASN A 220 -6.91 19.32 -8.48
N GLN A 221 -5.90 18.54 -8.88
CA GLN A 221 -5.94 17.09 -9.00
C GLN A 221 -4.57 16.53 -8.62
N PRO A 222 -4.52 15.39 -7.90
CA PRO A 222 -3.26 14.71 -7.63
C PRO A 222 -2.65 14.16 -8.93
N VAL A 223 -1.33 14.16 -9.02
CA VAL A 223 -0.61 13.43 -10.07
C VAL A 223 -0.61 11.96 -9.69
N GLU A 224 -1.39 11.17 -10.42
CA GLU A 224 -1.62 9.75 -10.16
C GLU A 224 -1.28 8.93 -11.40
N VAL A 225 -0.54 7.85 -11.21
CA VAL A 225 -0.19 6.87 -12.24
C VAL A 225 -0.75 5.52 -11.80
N LYS A 226 -1.39 4.80 -12.72
CA LYS A 226 -1.85 3.44 -12.49
C LYS A 226 -1.21 2.48 -13.46
N ALA A 227 -0.93 1.29 -12.98
CA ALA A 227 -0.49 0.19 -13.81
C ALA A 227 -0.96 -1.14 -13.22
N THR A 228 -1.00 -2.17 -14.05
CA THR A 228 -1.43 -3.51 -13.64
C THR A 228 -0.31 -4.49 -13.97
N SER A 229 -0.02 -5.40 -13.04
CA SER A 229 1.04 -6.39 -13.25
C SER A 229 0.68 -7.40 -14.36
N ASP A 230 1.66 -7.75 -15.18
CA ASP A 230 1.53 -8.71 -16.26
C ASP A 230 1.61 -10.18 -15.78
N ALA A 231 1.65 -11.14 -16.71
CA ALA A 231 1.72 -12.58 -16.38
C ALA A 231 3.00 -12.99 -15.61
N LYS A 232 4.06 -12.17 -15.65
CA LYS A 232 5.30 -12.34 -14.86
C LYS A 232 5.24 -11.59 -13.54
N GLY A 233 4.10 -10.98 -13.22
CA GLY A 233 3.92 -10.09 -12.08
C GLY A 233 4.61 -8.74 -12.24
N GLU A 234 5.10 -8.40 -13.43
CA GLU A 234 5.82 -7.14 -13.64
C GLU A 234 4.87 -5.98 -13.92
N VAL A 235 5.13 -4.86 -13.27
CA VAL A 235 4.48 -3.58 -13.50
C VAL A 235 5.53 -2.59 -14.01
N ARG A 236 5.17 -1.81 -15.03
CA ARG A 236 6.01 -0.75 -15.60
C ARG A 236 5.32 0.58 -15.33
N LEU A 237 6.03 1.50 -14.69
CA LEU A 237 5.54 2.82 -14.34
C LEU A 237 6.40 3.87 -15.04
N ALA A 238 5.76 4.73 -15.82
CA ALA A 238 6.40 5.95 -16.29
C ALA A 238 6.16 7.05 -15.23
N TRP A 239 7.21 7.72 -14.81
CA TRP A 239 7.14 8.77 -13.79
C TRP A 239 7.00 10.15 -14.44
N PRO A 240 5.84 10.80 -14.37
CA PRO A 240 5.62 12.04 -15.11
C PRO A 240 6.38 13.24 -14.52
N GLN A 241 6.75 13.19 -13.25
CA GLN A 241 7.39 14.29 -12.52
C GLN A 241 8.38 13.74 -11.48
N PRO A 242 9.43 14.48 -11.10
CA PRO A 242 10.26 14.13 -9.97
C PRO A 242 9.55 14.40 -8.63
N GLY A 243 9.98 13.70 -7.59
CA GLY A 243 9.51 13.87 -6.21
C GLY A 243 9.21 12.55 -5.50
N MET A 244 8.69 12.64 -4.27
CA MET A 244 8.29 11.48 -3.49
C MET A 244 6.93 10.96 -3.96
N TYR A 245 6.88 9.70 -4.36
CA TYR A 245 5.66 8.98 -4.71
C TYR A 245 5.28 8.01 -3.60
N TRP A 246 3.99 7.96 -3.29
CA TRP A 246 3.39 6.90 -2.49
C TRP A 246 2.73 5.90 -3.41
N LEU A 247 3.06 4.63 -3.21
CA LEU A 247 2.57 3.52 -4.01
C LEU A 247 1.73 2.60 -3.15
N GLU A 248 0.62 2.12 -3.70
CA GLU A 248 -0.25 1.13 -3.06
C GLU A 248 -0.70 0.08 -4.06
N ALA A 249 -0.63 -1.17 -3.63
CA ALA A 249 -1.27 -2.31 -4.26
C ALA A 249 -2.05 -3.09 -3.21
N GLU A 250 -3.29 -3.42 -3.51
CA GLU A 250 -4.14 -4.27 -2.68
C GLU A 250 -4.73 -5.41 -3.51
N THR A 251 -4.88 -6.56 -2.89
CA THR A 251 -5.57 -7.70 -3.49
C THR A 251 -6.14 -8.59 -2.41
N LYS A 252 -6.90 -9.60 -2.81
CA LYS A 252 -7.47 -10.59 -1.90
C LYS A 252 -7.52 -11.96 -2.56
N ASP A 253 -7.38 -12.98 -1.74
CA ASP A 253 -7.53 -14.36 -2.18
C ASP A 253 -8.11 -15.23 -1.06
N LYS A 254 -8.17 -16.54 -1.29
CA LYS A 254 -8.71 -17.54 -0.35
C LYS A 254 -7.64 -18.37 0.36
N ASN A 255 -6.36 -18.06 0.17
CA ASN A 255 -5.24 -18.83 0.72
C ASN A 255 -4.94 -18.41 2.17
N THR A 256 -5.94 -18.56 3.04
CA THR A 256 -5.84 -18.14 4.43
C THR A 256 -4.99 -19.10 5.25
N SER A 257 -4.17 -18.57 6.16
CA SER A 257 -3.45 -19.35 7.17
C SER A 257 -4.25 -19.57 8.46
N VAL A 258 -5.38 -18.86 8.59
CA VAL A 258 -6.21 -18.81 9.80
C VAL A 258 -7.40 -19.78 9.70
N PRO A 259 -7.55 -20.73 10.64
CA PRO A 259 -8.72 -21.61 10.70
C PRO A 259 -10.04 -20.82 10.72
N GLY A 260 -10.97 -21.18 9.83
CA GLY A 260 -12.28 -20.54 9.71
C GLY A 260 -12.29 -19.20 8.98
N ALA A 261 -11.13 -18.67 8.57
CA ALA A 261 -11.09 -17.53 7.65
C ALA A 261 -11.44 -17.98 6.23
N THR A 262 -12.17 -17.13 5.50
CA THR A 262 -12.63 -17.45 4.13
C THR A 262 -11.96 -16.60 3.05
N GLU A 263 -11.24 -15.57 3.46
CA GLU A 263 -10.59 -14.59 2.60
C GLU A 263 -9.40 -13.99 3.37
N ARG A 264 -8.30 -13.73 2.66
CA ARG A 264 -7.22 -12.88 3.16
C ARG A 264 -7.09 -11.63 2.30
N GLY A 265 -7.03 -10.47 2.94
CA GLY A 265 -6.62 -9.22 2.30
C GLY A 265 -5.11 -9.09 2.31
N LEU A 266 -4.52 -8.71 1.19
CA LEU A 266 -3.10 -8.49 1.04
C LEU A 266 -2.89 -7.04 0.57
N GLY A 267 -1.97 -6.32 1.21
CA GLY A 267 -1.63 -4.97 0.81
C GLY A 267 -0.14 -4.71 0.88
N TYR A 268 0.33 -3.88 -0.03
CA TYR A 268 1.70 -3.43 -0.11
C TYR A 268 1.71 -1.92 -0.35
N VAL A 269 2.38 -1.21 0.53
CA VAL A 269 2.61 0.22 0.43
C VAL A 269 4.11 0.48 0.40
N THR A 270 4.53 1.43 -0.43
CA THR A 270 5.89 1.95 -0.38
C THR A 270 5.96 3.43 -0.72
N THR A 271 7.01 4.09 -0.26
CA THR A 271 7.35 5.46 -0.61
C THR A 271 8.67 5.46 -1.38
N LEU A 272 8.66 5.98 -2.60
CA LEU A 272 9.82 6.00 -3.51
C LEU A 272 10.12 7.42 -3.96
N GLU A 273 11.39 7.76 -4.08
CA GLU A 273 11.84 9.03 -4.65
C GLU A 273 12.10 8.88 -6.15
N VAL A 274 11.61 9.82 -6.95
CA VAL A 274 11.91 9.92 -8.38
C VAL A 274 12.74 11.19 -8.61
N MET A 275 13.93 11.02 -9.18
CA MET A 275 14.85 12.11 -9.47
C MET A 275 14.49 12.84 -10.76
N ALA A 276 14.94 14.09 -10.86
CA ALA A 276 14.90 14.80 -12.14
C ALA A 276 15.89 14.16 -13.14
N PRO A 277 15.65 14.29 -14.47
CA PRO A 277 16.56 13.82 -15.51
C PRO A 277 17.91 14.52 -15.51
#